data_AF-A0A3B6EL95-F1
#
_entry.id   AF-A0A3B6EL95-F1
#
_cell.length_a   1.000
_cell.length_b   1.000
_cell.length_c   1.000
_cell.angle_alpha   90.00
_cell.angle_beta   90.00
_cell.angle_gamma   90.00
#
_symmetry.space_group_name_H-M   'P 1'
#
loop_
_entity.id
_entity.type
_entity.pdbx_description
1 polymer ?
#
loop_
_entity_poly.entity_id
_entity_poly.type
_entity_poly.pdbx_seq_one_letter_code
_entity_poly.pdbx_strand_id
1 'polypeptide(L)'
;MHPKARIHADPAAPEPDRIDGLPDSLVLLILNKLEDVHSLGRCAAVCRRFSDLVPLVHDVYVKIDRVVAVDGDPDDALNLSPPKPRHIFSHLLKLMLFTIAKPFHGMRGPGGAGGGRPLFPRLAQHSPVQVLRGFSHVRNLRVELPSGDVGTEEGVLLRWRARYGSTLQSCVILGGTLVDRKPAGAAGHEASAAEDGGSMPESFYTNGGLKLRVVWTISSLIAASTRHYLLRSIVKEHPTLRSLVLADADGQGTLCMGAEQLAEFRENRLAALACSNRTQVPACSMKLKYAPYLELPGGLGLQGATLVVIKPSSDGAGGCHVGRKETEAFVSGAFDGPFRFAAKALMKRRTYLLEMNGF
;
A
#
# COMPACT_ATOMS: atom_id res chain seq x y z
N MET A 1 64.90 25.07 32.46
CA MET A 1 63.89 25.60 31.53
C MET A 1 64.01 24.83 30.21
N HIS A 2 63.11 23.89 29.94
CA HIS A 2 63.04 23.18 28.67
C HIS A 2 61.98 23.82 27.77
N PRO A 3 62.25 24.07 26.48
CA PRO A 3 61.23 24.57 25.58
C PRO A 3 60.26 23.43 25.22
N LYS A 4 58.96 23.66 25.41
CA LYS A 4 57.91 22.77 24.90
C LYS A 4 57.92 22.86 23.37
N ALA A 5 58.29 21.78 22.70
CA ALA A 5 58.05 21.62 21.27
C ALA A 5 56.53 21.59 21.02
N ARG A 6 56.01 22.62 20.35
CA ARG A 6 54.67 22.58 19.76
C ARG A 6 54.75 21.72 18.51
N ILE A 7 54.15 20.54 18.56
CA ILE A 7 53.88 19.72 17.38
C ILE A 7 52.82 20.49 16.58
N HIS A 8 53.23 21.14 15.50
CA HIS A 8 52.31 21.59 14.47
C HIS A 8 51.81 20.35 13.73
N ALA A 9 50.56 19.96 13.96
CA ALA A 9 49.87 19.08 13.04
C ALA A 9 49.65 19.85 11.74
N ASP A 10 50.26 19.37 10.66
CA ASP A 10 50.01 19.84 9.30
C ASP A 10 48.53 19.58 8.98
N PRO A 11 47.71 20.61 8.68
CA PRO A 11 46.33 20.38 8.30
C PRO A 11 46.35 19.79 6.90
N ALA A 12 46.28 18.46 6.80
CA ALA A 12 45.97 17.80 5.54
C ALA A 12 44.75 18.52 4.94
N ALA A 13 44.95 19.17 3.79
CA ALA A 13 43.90 19.90 3.12
C ALA A 13 42.69 18.96 2.97
N PRO A 14 41.46 19.39 3.33
CA PRO A 14 40.30 18.54 3.18
C PRO A 14 40.23 18.11 1.72
N GLU A 15 40.32 16.80 1.46
CA GLU A 15 40.13 16.29 0.10
C GLU A 15 38.77 16.83 -0.36
N PRO A 16 38.72 17.58 -1.48
CA PRO A 16 37.47 18.15 -1.95
C PRO A 16 36.49 17.01 -2.19
N ASP A 17 35.26 17.16 -1.68
CA ASP A 17 34.24 16.15 -1.88
C ASP A 17 34.04 15.97 -3.39
N ARG A 18 34.22 14.73 -3.86
CA ARG A 18 34.11 14.40 -5.29
C ARG A 18 32.70 14.67 -5.81
N ILE A 19 31.71 14.71 -4.93
CA ILE A 19 30.31 15.05 -5.27
C ILE A 19 30.18 16.53 -5.66
N ASP A 20 30.97 17.42 -5.07
CA ASP A 20 30.92 18.85 -5.38
C ASP A 20 31.34 19.14 -6.82
N GLY A 21 32.19 18.28 -7.41
CA GLY A 21 32.57 18.37 -8.82
C GLY A 21 31.53 17.85 -9.82
N LEU A 22 30.46 17.18 -9.37
CA LEU A 22 29.43 16.65 -10.26
C LEU A 22 28.47 17.76 -10.72
N PRO A 23 27.92 17.71 -11.94
CA PRO A 23 26.77 18.52 -12.33
C PRO A 23 25.50 18.18 -11.54
N ASP A 24 24.61 19.17 -11.36
CA ASP A 24 23.35 19.00 -10.62
C ASP A 24 22.45 17.90 -11.18
N SER A 25 22.47 17.67 -12.50
CA SER A 25 21.73 16.59 -13.14
C SER A 25 22.18 15.21 -12.67
N LEU A 26 23.48 15.01 -12.41
CA LEU A 26 24.02 13.75 -11.90
C LEU A 26 23.73 13.59 -10.41
N VAL A 27 23.83 14.67 -9.63
CA VAL A 27 23.47 14.64 -8.21
C VAL A 27 21.99 14.33 -8.04
N LEU A 28 21.12 14.95 -8.84
CA LEU A 28 19.70 14.66 -8.85
C LEU A 28 19.42 13.20 -9.24
N LEU A 29 20.17 12.64 -10.19
CA LEU A 29 20.06 11.21 -10.54
C LEU A 29 20.43 10.31 -9.37
N ILE A 30 21.48 10.65 -8.61
CA ILE A 30 21.90 9.92 -7.40
C ILE A 30 20.81 10.01 -6.33
N LEU A 31 20.29 11.22 -6.07
CA LEU A 31 19.21 11.43 -5.09
C LEU A 31 17.95 10.64 -5.46
N ASN A 32 17.59 10.57 -6.74
CA ASN A 32 16.47 9.77 -7.22
C ASN A 32 16.61 8.27 -6.92
N LYS A 33 17.85 7.75 -6.77
CA LYS A 33 18.08 6.34 -6.42
C LYS A 33 17.90 6.04 -4.94
N LEU A 34 17.85 7.05 -4.07
CA LEU A 34 17.61 6.82 -2.65
C LEU A 34 16.16 6.41 -2.40
N GLU A 35 15.22 7.07 -3.08
CA GLU A 35 13.76 6.94 -2.98
C GLU A 35 13.19 7.22 -1.57
N ASP A 36 13.77 6.64 -0.52
CA ASP A 36 13.39 6.78 0.88
C ASP A 36 13.41 8.22 1.36
N VAL A 37 12.25 8.67 1.83
CA VAL A 37 12.03 10.04 2.25
C VAL A 37 12.87 10.44 3.47
N HIS A 38 13.17 9.51 4.37
CA HIS A 38 14.02 9.80 5.52
C HIS A 38 15.47 10.04 5.09
N SER A 39 15.97 9.24 4.15
CA SER A 39 17.29 9.39 3.56
C SER A 39 17.41 10.68 2.74
N LEU A 40 16.38 11.02 1.95
CA LEU A 40 16.29 12.29 1.23
C LEU A 40 16.26 13.49 2.19
N GLY A 41 15.51 13.40 3.29
CA GLY A 41 15.49 14.43 4.33
C GLY A 41 16.85 14.63 5.00
N ARG A 42 17.59 13.55 5.25
CA ARG A 42 18.99 13.64 5.73
C ARG A 42 19.90 14.29 4.70
N CYS A 43 19.75 13.96 3.42
CA CYS A 43 20.54 14.57 2.33
C CYS A 43 20.30 16.08 2.25
N ALA A 44 19.05 16.52 2.38
CA ALA A 44 18.71 17.95 2.39
C ALA A 44 19.38 18.74 3.53
N ALA A 45 19.73 18.07 4.64
CA ALA A 45 20.40 18.70 5.78
C ALA A 45 21.93 18.80 5.62
N VAL A 46 22.53 18.15 4.61
CA VAL A 46 23.99 18.13 4.41
C VAL A 46 24.50 19.47 3.91
N CYS A 47 23.92 20.01 2.83
CA CYS A 47 24.35 21.26 2.24
C CYS A 47 23.20 21.97 1.50
N ARG A 48 23.39 23.26 1.18
CA ARG A 48 22.38 24.05 0.45
C ARG A 48 22.05 23.45 -0.92
N ARG A 49 23.07 23.01 -1.65
CA ARG A 49 22.91 22.38 -2.96
C ARG A 49 21.98 21.16 -2.90
N PHE A 50 22.14 20.32 -1.89
CA PHE A 50 21.27 19.16 -1.70
C PHE A 50 19.87 19.57 -1.24
N SER A 51 19.77 20.56 -0.35
CA SER A 51 18.48 21.12 0.08
C SER A 51 17.64 21.64 -1.09
N ASP A 52 18.28 22.18 -2.13
CA ASP A 52 17.59 22.71 -3.31
C ASP A 52 17.23 21.60 -4.32
N LEU A 53 18.05 20.54 -4.42
CA LEU A 53 17.84 19.43 -5.35
C LEU A 53 16.87 18.35 -4.84
N VAL A 54 16.84 18.08 -3.53
CA VAL A 54 15.97 17.05 -2.94
C VAL A 54 14.48 17.26 -3.28
N PRO A 55 13.91 18.48 -3.25
CA PRO A 55 12.54 18.73 -3.69
C PRO A 55 12.21 18.34 -5.14
N LEU A 56 13.23 18.22 -5.99
CA LEU A 56 13.10 17.97 -7.43
C LEU A 56 13.14 16.48 -7.79
N VAL A 57 13.29 15.58 -6.81
CA VAL A 57 13.28 14.14 -7.08
C VAL A 57 11.91 13.68 -7.61
N HIS A 58 11.97 12.69 -8.48
CA HIS A 58 10.83 12.07 -9.12
C HIS A 58 10.33 10.84 -8.35
N ASP A 59 11.22 10.09 -7.73
CA ASP A 59 10.92 8.82 -7.07
C ASP A 59 10.98 9.00 -5.54
N VAL A 60 9.85 8.74 -4.88
CA VAL A 60 9.73 8.87 -3.41
C VAL A 60 9.07 7.64 -2.81
N TYR A 61 9.70 7.12 -1.76
CA TYR A 61 9.25 6.04 -0.92
C TYR A 61 9.00 6.55 0.50
N VAL A 62 7.79 6.32 1.01
CA VAL A 62 7.36 6.74 2.35
C VAL A 62 6.96 5.51 3.15
N LYS A 63 7.71 5.21 4.21
CA LYS A 63 7.37 4.15 5.16
C LYS A 63 6.66 4.73 6.38
N ILE A 64 5.51 4.18 6.75
CA ILE A 64 4.73 4.63 7.90
C ILE A 64 4.98 3.66 9.06
N ASP A 65 5.96 3.97 9.92
CA ASP A 65 6.46 3.02 10.92
C ASP A 65 5.61 2.89 12.20
N ARG A 66 4.72 3.83 12.55
CA ARG A 66 3.79 3.71 13.70
C ARG A 66 2.79 4.88 13.76
N VAL A 67 1.49 4.58 13.84
CA VAL A 67 0.49 5.54 14.32
C VAL A 67 0.41 5.37 15.84
N VAL A 68 1.15 6.18 16.60
CA VAL A 68 0.95 6.25 18.05
C VAL A 68 -0.45 6.83 18.26
N ALA A 69 -1.36 6.02 18.80
CA ALA A 69 -2.58 6.56 19.37
C ALA A 69 -2.16 7.55 20.48
N VAL A 70 -2.46 8.83 20.30
CA VAL A 70 -2.50 9.77 21.41
C VAL A 70 -3.75 9.39 22.21
N ASP A 71 -3.63 8.33 22.98
CA ASP A 71 -4.45 7.96 24.13
C ASP A 71 -3.62 6.94 24.90
N GLY A 72 -2.92 7.42 25.92
CA GLY A 72 -2.04 6.64 26.76
C GLY A 72 -1.52 7.51 27.89
N ASP A 73 -2.26 7.47 29.00
CA ASP A 73 -1.84 7.82 30.35
C ASP A 73 -0.41 7.26 30.63
N PRO A 74 0.51 8.01 31.25
CA PRO A 74 1.94 7.66 31.31
C PRO A 74 2.34 6.39 32.10
N ASP A 75 1.40 5.61 32.64
CA ASP A 75 1.73 4.52 33.57
C ASP A 75 1.81 3.10 32.99
N ASP A 76 1.54 2.87 31.69
CA ASP A 76 1.49 1.51 31.13
C ASP A 76 2.83 0.96 30.60
N ALA A 77 3.95 1.57 31.00
CA ALA A 77 5.29 1.24 30.49
C ALA A 77 5.87 -0.11 30.98
N LEU A 78 5.15 -0.90 31.80
CA LEU A 78 5.73 -2.07 32.49
C LEU A 78 5.02 -3.42 32.32
N ASN A 79 4.01 -3.56 31.45
CA ASN A 79 3.36 -4.86 31.26
C ASN A 79 3.78 -5.56 29.96
N LEU A 80 4.76 -6.46 30.08
CA LEU A 80 5.11 -7.49 29.09
C LEU A 80 3.94 -8.49 28.96
N SER A 81 2.97 -8.19 28.10
CA SER A 81 1.97 -9.15 27.64
C SER A 81 2.03 -9.30 26.11
N PRO A 82 1.76 -10.49 25.55
CA PRO A 82 1.84 -10.70 24.11
C PRO A 82 0.79 -9.84 23.39
N PRO A 83 1.12 -9.25 22.22
CA PRO A 83 0.20 -8.33 21.56
C PRO A 83 -0.99 -9.10 20.97
N LYS A 84 -2.17 -8.90 21.56
CA LYS A 84 -3.46 -9.23 20.92
C LYS A 84 -3.55 -8.56 19.54
N PRO A 85 -4.17 -9.19 18.52
CA PRO A 85 -4.35 -8.60 17.20
C PRO A 85 -5.25 -7.37 17.31
N ARG A 86 -4.65 -6.17 17.28
CA ARG A 86 -5.37 -4.90 17.38
C ARG A 86 -5.98 -4.56 16.02
N HIS A 87 -7.29 -4.31 15.98
CA HIS A 87 -8.03 -3.94 14.77
C HIS A 87 -7.55 -2.60 14.18
N ILE A 88 -6.72 -2.66 13.13
CA ILE A 88 -6.05 -1.52 12.47
C ILE A 88 -7.05 -0.61 11.70
N PHE A 89 -8.21 -1.14 11.31
CA PHE A 89 -9.31 -0.36 10.74
C PHE A 89 -9.71 0.85 11.59
N SER A 90 -9.64 0.73 12.92
CA SER A 90 -9.96 1.83 13.84
C SER A 90 -8.91 2.96 13.82
N HIS A 91 -7.65 2.63 13.53
CA HIS A 91 -6.53 3.57 13.52
C HIS A 91 -6.43 4.34 12.20
N LEU A 92 -6.76 3.69 11.07
CA LEU A 92 -6.94 4.39 9.80
C LEU A 92 -8.11 5.37 9.88
N LEU A 93 -9.24 4.95 10.48
CA LEU A 93 -10.39 5.83 10.74
C LEU A 93 -10.04 6.99 11.69
N LYS A 94 -9.21 6.76 12.72
CA LYS A 94 -8.71 7.84 13.59
C LYS A 94 -7.83 8.83 12.81
N LEU A 95 -6.96 8.36 11.91
CA LEU A 95 -6.20 9.24 11.00
C LEU A 95 -7.15 10.13 10.17
N MET A 96 -8.30 9.58 9.78
CA MET A 96 -9.32 10.27 8.99
C MET A 96 -10.04 11.35 9.81
N LEU A 97 -10.35 11.10 11.09
CA LEU A 97 -10.89 12.13 11.99
C LEU A 97 -9.90 13.27 12.23
N PHE A 98 -8.59 12.99 12.35
CA PHE A 98 -7.59 14.05 12.50
C PHE A 98 -7.44 14.92 11.25
N THR A 99 -7.68 14.39 10.04
CA THR A 99 -7.65 15.19 8.80
C THR A 99 -8.89 16.05 8.58
N ILE A 100 -10.02 15.72 9.22
CA ILE A 100 -11.29 16.45 9.09
C ILE A 100 -11.51 17.40 10.28
N ALA A 101 -11.06 17.03 11.47
CA ALA A 101 -11.20 17.84 12.68
C ALA A 101 -9.91 18.62 13.00
N LYS A 102 -9.68 19.72 12.28
CA LYS A 102 -9.15 21.02 12.82
C LYS A 102 -8.80 22.01 11.69
N PRO A 103 -9.66 23.02 11.44
CA PRO A 103 -9.27 24.23 10.76
C PRO A 103 -9.26 25.43 11.73
N PHE A 104 -8.68 25.33 12.93
CA PHE A 104 -8.47 26.52 13.77
C PHE A 104 -7.18 26.42 14.59
N HIS A 105 -6.12 27.05 14.07
CA HIS A 105 -5.08 27.66 14.88
C HIS A 105 -4.77 29.03 14.29
N GLY A 106 -5.79 29.88 14.30
CA GLY A 106 -5.62 31.31 14.15
C GLY A 106 -6.05 31.95 15.46
N MET A 107 -5.10 32.22 16.35
CA MET A 107 -5.06 33.42 17.20
C MET A 107 -3.68 33.49 17.85
N ARG A 108 -2.87 34.36 17.27
CA ARG A 108 -1.59 34.86 17.77
C ARG A 108 -1.87 35.80 18.94
N GLY A 109 -1.48 35.43 20.15
CA GLY A 109 -1.31 36.35 21.27
C GLY A 109 0.04 37.08 21.16
N PRO A 110 0.13 38.39 21.46
CA PRO A 110 1.38 39.13 21.41
C PRO A 110 2.09 39.11 22.78
N GLY A 111 3.41 38.88 22.78
CA GLY A 111 4.29 39.27 23.89
C GLY A 111 5.19 38.16 24.41
N GLY A 112 6.51 38.44 24.44
CA GLY A 112 7.47 37.69 25.25
C GLY A 112 8.69 37.21 24.47
N ALA A 113 9.79 37.95 24.57
CA ALA A 113 11.07 37.69 23.93
C ALA A 113 11.77 36.40 24.40
N GLY A 114 12.58 35.80 23.53
CA GLY A 114 13.52 34.73 23.90
C GLY A 114 13.87 33.82 22.73
N GLY A 115 15.06 33.98 22.16
CA GLY A 115 15.51 33.32 20.94
C GLY A 115 15.59 31.80 21.00
N GLY A 116 15.49 31.20 19.81
CA GLY A 116 15.68 29.78 19.57
C GLY A 116 14.66 29.27 18.57
N ARG A 117 14.94 29.38 17.27
CA ARG A 117 14.27 28.54 16.27
C ARG A 117 14.45 27.08 16.71
N PRO A 118 13.39 26.29 16.97
CA PRO A 118 13.57 24.86 17.13
C PRO A 118 13.82 24.26 15.74
N LEU A 119 15.10 24.18 15.37
CA LEU A 119 15.56 23.27 14.32
C LEU A 119 15.23 21.85 14.79
N PHE A 120 14.26 21.23 14.11
CA PHE A 120 13.76 19.86 14.29
C PHE A 120 13.04 19.51 15.60
N PRO A 121 11.70 19.37 15.52
CA PRO A 121 10.97 18.47 16.39
C PRO A 121 10.10 17.47 15.59
N ARG A 122 10.20 16.17 15.94
CA ARG A 122 9.15 15.13 15.79
C ARG A 122 8.83 14.58 14.40
N LEU A 123 9.82 14.02 13.71
CA LEU A 123 9.66 13.31 12.43
C LEU A 123 8.87 11.97 12.48
N ALA A 124 8.26 11.60 13.62
CA ALA A 124 7.44 10.39 13.75
C ALA A 124 5.92 10.66 13.71
N GLN A 125 5.47 11.89 13.42
CA GLN A 125 4.07 12.31 13.60
C GLN A 125 3.45 13.04 12.40
N HIS A 126 4.10 13.05 11.24
CA HIS A 126 3.59 13.78 10.09
C HIS A 126 2.76 12.88 9.17
N SER A 127 1.53 13.33 8.87
CA SER A 127 0.70 12.72 7.81
C SER A 127 1.54 12.60 6.52
N PRO A 128 1.38 11.54 5.71
CA PRO A 128 2.13 11.37 4.46
C PRO A 128 2.09 12.61 3.57
N VAL A 129 0.95 13.32 3.58
CA VAL A 129 0.77 14.60 2.89
C VAL A 129 1.78 15.66 3.36
N GLN A 130 1.98 15.80 4.68
CA GLN A 130 2.90 16.79 5.23
C GLN A 130 4.36 16.46 4.91
N VAL A 131 4.70 15.17 4.91
CA VAL A 131 6.03 14.70 4.52
C VAL A 131 6.30 15.00 3.05
N LEU A 132 5.29 14.82 2.20
CA LEU A 132 5.42 15.01 0.75
C LEU A 132 5.42 16.47 0.31
N ARG A 133 4.91 17.42 1.11
CA ARG A 133 4.85 18.86 0.76
C ARG A 133 6.16 19.48 0.31
N GLY A 134 7.30 18.98 0.81
CA GLY A 134 8.62 19.45 0.41
C GLY A 134 9.03 19.04 -1.01
N PHE A 135 8.30 18.11 -1.64
CA PHE A 135 8.64 17.52 -2.93
C PHE A 135 7.68 18.01 -4.02
N SER A 136 8.18 18.82 -4.94
CA SER A 136 7.36 19.46 -5.98
C SER A 136 7.27 18.63 -7.27
N HIS A 137 8.27 17.80 -7.56
CA HIS A 137 8.40 17.11 -8.85
C HIS A 137 8.12 15.60 -8.79
N VAL A 138 7.55 15.08 -7.70
CA VAL A 138 7.29 13.64 -7.53
C VAL A 138 6.45 13.10 -8.68
N ARG A 139 6.98 12.08 -9.36
CA ARG A 139 6.30 11.35 -10.44
C ARG A 139 5.87 9.97 -9.99
N ASN A 140 6.69 9.28 -9.20
CA ASN A 140 6.42 7.94 -8.71
C ASN A 140 6.45 7.96 -7.18
N LEU A 141 5.31 7.63 -6.58
CA LEU A 141 5.18 7.58 -5.13
C LEU A 141 4.86 6.16 -4.70
N ARG A 142 5.65 5.63 -3.76
CA ARG A 142 5.35 4.39 -3.06
C ARG A 142 5.17 4.67 -1.57
N VAL A 143 4.04 4.26 -1.01
CA VAL A 143 3.72 4.38 0.41
C VAL A 143 3.59 2.98 1.01
N GLU A 144 4.28 2.72 2.11
CA GLU A 144 4.21 1.45 2.84
C GLU A 144 3.51 1.65 4.20
N LEU A 145 2.45 0.86 4.44
CA LEU A 145 1.70 0.81 5.69
C LEU A 145 2.24 -0.27 6.64
N PRO A 146 2.16 -0.08 7.97
CA PRO A 146 2.88 -0.91 8.95
C PRO A 146 2.38 -2.37 9.07
N SER A 147 1.16 -2.71 8.65
CA SER A 147 0.63 -4.09 8.55
C SER A 147 -0.69 -4.10 7.78
N GLY A 148 -1.09 -5.26 7.25
CA GLY A 148 -2.37 -5.45 6.59
C GLY A 148 -3.58 -5.18 7.49
N ASP A 149 -4.62 -4.53 6.95
CA ASP A 149 -5.81 -4.17 7.73
C ASP A 149 -6.69 -5.39 8.05
N VAL A 150 -6.58 -6.47 7.26
CA VAL A 150 -7.44 -7.64 7.39
C VAL A 150 -6.81 -8.64 8.34
N GLY A 151 -7.36 -8.74 9.55
CA GLY A 151 -6.97 -9.76 10.52
C GLY A 151 -7.16 -11.16 9.91
N THR A 152 -6.08 -11.92 9.83
CA THR A 152 -6.08 -13.30 9.36
C THR A 152 -5.65 -14.20 10.50
N GLU A 153 -6.27 -15.39 10.58
CA GLU A 153 -5.85 -16.44 11.52
C GLU A 153 -4.50 -17.02 11.10
N GLU A 154 -3.82 -17.71 12.02
CA GLU A 154 -2.52 -18.31 11.75
C GLU A 154 -2.61 -19.30 10.57
N GLY A 155 -1.70 -19.16 9.59
CA GLY A 155 -1.69 -19.97 8.37
C GLY A 155 -2.68 -19.53 7.28
N VAL A 156 -3.59 -18.60 7.55
CA VAL A 156 -4.48 -18.04 6.51
C VAL A 156 -3.73 -17.02 5.68
N LEU A 157 -3.62 -17.31 4.39
CA LEU A 157 -3.14 -16.37 3.38
C LEU A 157 -4.32 -15.59 2.82
N LEU A 158 -4.24 -14.26 2.93
CA LEU A 158 -5.07 -13.34 2.16
C LEU A 158 -4.16 -12.31 1.52
N ARG A 159 -4.24 -12.15 0.20
CA ARG A 159 -3.58 -11.09 -0.53
C ARG A 159 -4.54 -10.46 -1.52
N TRP A 160 -4.48 -9.15 -1.68
CA TRP A 160 -5.30 -8.45 -2.65
C TRP A 160 -4.54 -7.31 -3.32
N ARG A 161 -4.89 -7.07 -4.58
CA ARG A 161 -4.42 -5.93 -5.36
C ARG A 161 -5.58 -5.23 -6.02
N ALA A 162 -5.70 -3.92 -5.79
CA ALA A 162 -6.73 -3.10 -6.38
C ALA A 162 -6.14 -1.99 -7.25
N ARG A 163 -6.73 -1.79 -8.43
CA ARG A 163 -6.49 -0.67 -9.32
C ARG A 163 -7.68 0.28 -9.23
N TYR A 164 -7.39 1.54 -8.93
CA TYR A 164 -8.38 2.60 -8.86
C TYR A 164 -8.08 3.68 -9.89
N GLY A 165 -9.12 4.17 -10.55
CA GLY A 165 -9.16 5.49 -11.19
C GLY A 165 -9.88 6.44 -10.24
N SER A 166 -10.92 7.11 -10.72
CA SER A 166 -11.88 7.83 -9.85
C SER A 166 -12.71 6.88 -8.98
N THR A 167 -12.98 5.69 -9.49
CA THR A 167 -13.64 4.58 -8.79
C THR A 167 -12.81 3.30 -8.96
N LEU A 168 -13.24 2.20 -8.33
CA LEU A 168 -12.58 0.91 -8.46
C LEU A 168 -12.62 0.44 -9.92
N GLN A 169 -11.48 0.22 -10.57
CA GLN A 169 -11.42 -0.31 -11.94
C GLN A 169 -11.26 -1.84 -11.95
N SER A 170 -10.45 -2.38 -11.04
CA SER A 170 -10.30 -3.83 -10.89
C SER A 170 -9.71 -4.19 -9.52
N CYS A 171 -10.18 -5.27 -8.91
CA CYS A 171 -9.58 -5.85 -7.71
C CYS A 171 -9.33 -7.35 -7.93
N VAL A 172 -8.17 -7.84 -7.51
CA VAL A 172 -7.80 -9.25 -7.54
C VAL A 172 -7.51 -9.69 -6.12
N ILE A 173 -8.16 -10.75 -5.65
CA ILE A 173 -8.01 -11.29 -4.31
C ILE A 173 -7.58 -12.75 -4.42
N LEU A 174 -6.49 -13.11 -3.76
CA LEU A 174 -6.01 -14.47 -3.61
C LEU A 174 -6.11 -14.85 -2.13
N GLY A 175 -6.77 -15.97 -1.85
CA GLY A 175 -6.94 -16.47 -0.48
C GLY A 175 -6.81 -17.98 -0.38
N GLY A 176 -6.48 -18.46 0.81
CA GLY A 176 -6.42 -19.88 1.16
C GLY A 176 -5.66 -20.10 2.46
N THR A 177 -5.44 -21.35 2.84
CA THR A 177 -4.64 -21.72 4.02
C THR A 177 -3.33 -22.34 3.55
N LEU A 178 -2.21 -21.78 4.00
CA LEU A 178 -0.88 -22.32 3.71
C LEU A 178 -0.63 -23.56 4.57
N VAL A 179 -0.09 -24.61 3.94
CA VAL A 179 0.28 -25.87 4.58
C VAL A 179 1.66 -26.33 4.12
N ASP A 180 2.49 -26.87 5.02
CA ASP A 180 3.90 -27.20 4.74
C ASP A 180 4.11 -28.41 3.83
N ARG A 181 3.09 -29.26 3.64
CA ARG A 181 3.16 -30.40 2.74
C ARG A 181 1.79 -30.97 2.43
N LYS A 182 1.67 -31.63 1.28
CA LYS A 182 0.52 -32.45 0.91
C LYS A 182 0.12 -33.34 2.10
N PRO A 183 -1.15 -33.33 2.56
CA PRO A 183 -1.55 -34.23 3.62
C PRO A 183 -1.26 -35.67 3.19
N ALA A 184 -0.43 -36.35 3.98
CA ALA A 184 -0.06 -37.75 3.81
C ALA A 184 -1.28 -38.62 4.14
N GLY A 185 -2.24 -38.67 3.21
CA GLY A 185 -3.49 -39.43 3.31
C GLY A 185 -4.25 -39.58 1.99
N ALA A 186 -3.78 -38.96 0.90
CA ALA A 186 -4.35 -39.13 -0.44
C ALA A 186 -3.45 -39.98 -1.36
N ALA A 187 -2.72 -40.95 -0.80
CA ALA A 187 -2.24 -42.10 -1.58
C ALA A 187 -3.38 -43.12 -1.59
N GLY A 188 -4.34 -42.95 -2.51
CA GLY A 188 -5.53 -43.80 -2.58
C GLY A 188 -6.73 -43.24 -3.34
N HIS A 189 -6.65 -42.02 -3.87
CA HIS A 189 -7.48 -41.60 -4.99
C HIS A 189 -6.58 -40.76 -5.90
N GLU A 190 -6.08 -41.38 -6.96
CA GLU A 190 -6.09 -40.65 -8.22
C GLU A 190 -7.49 -40.07 -8.32
N ALA A 191 -7.64 -38.77 -8.07
CA ALA A 191 -8.75 -38.06 -8.64
C ALA A 191 -8.49 -38.06 -10.14
N SER A 192 -8.79 -39.22 -10.76
CA SER A 192 -9.48 -39.28 -12.02
C SER A 192 -10.34 -38.05 -12.15
N ALA A 193 -10.41 -37.49 -13.35
CA ALA A 193 -11.41 -36.53 -13.76
C ALA A 193 -12.81 -37.00 -13.34
N ALA A 194 -13.15 -36.78 -12.07
CA ALA A 194 -14.35 -37.26 -11.43
C ALA A 194 -15.38 -36.22 -11.78
N GLU A 195 -16.08 -36.54 -12.86
CA GLU A 195 -17.46 -36.18 -13.14
C GLU A 195 -17.75 -34.68 -12.94
N ASP A 196 -17.67 -33.98 -14.07
CA ASP A 196 -18.10 -32.62 -14.33
C ASP A 196 -19.61 -32.44 -14.08
N GLY A 197 -20.03 -32.61 -12.82
CA GLY A 197 -21.23 -32.00 -12.31
C GLY A 197 -20.97 -30.49 -12.33
N GLY A 198 -21.81 -29.72 -13.00
CA GLY A 198 -21.66 -28.29 -13.22
C GLY A 198 -21.49 -27.39 -11.96
N SER A 199 -21.37 -27.95 -10.76
CA SER A 199 -21.32 -27.27 -9.47
C SER A 199 -19.90 -27.04 -8.94
N MET A 200 -19.80 -26.30 -7.83
CA MET A 200 -18.56 -26.06 -7.10
C MET A 200 -18.26 -27.26 -6.17
N PRO A 201 -16.99 -27.67 -5.97
CA PRO A 201 -16.66 -28.77 -5.05
C PRO A 201 -17.22 -28.53 -3.64
N GLU A 202 -17.67 -29.59 -2.95
CA GLU A 202 -18.27 -29.48 -1.61
C GLU A 202 -17.35 -28.83 -0.56
N SER A 203 -16.02 -28.98 -0.73
CA SER A 203 -15.00 -28.31 0.08
C SER A 203 -15.07 -26.78 0.04
N PHE A 204 -15.81 -26.22 -0.92
CA PHE A 204 -16.09 -24.79 -0.98
C PHE A 204 -17.10 -24.33 0.08
N TYR A 205 -18.12 -25.14 0.33
CA TYR A 205 -19.26 -24.80 1.19
C TYR A 205 -19.06 -25.26 2.64
N THR A 206 -18.30 -26.33 2.85
CA THR A 206 -18.05 -26.92 4.17
C THR A 206 -17.15 -26.04 5.05
N ASN A 207 -17.21 -26.26 6.36
CA ASN A 207 -16.33 -25.64 7.37
C ASN A 207 -16.24 -24.10 7.30
N GLY A 208 -17.34 -23.43 6.94
CA GLY A 208 -17.37 -21.97 6.83
C GLY A 208 -16.60 -21.41 5.62
N GLY A 209 -16.18 -22.26 4.67
CA GLY A 209 -15.36 -21.87 3.51
C GLY A 209 -15.96 -20.76 2.66
N LEU A 210 -17.27 -20.80 2.36
CA LEU A 210 -17.96 -19.72 1.64
C LEU A 210 -18.05 -18.45 2.49
N LYS A 211 -18.44 -18.55 3.76
CA LYS A 211 -18.55 -17.41 4.69
C LYS A 211 -17.21 -16.68 4.79
N LEU A 212 -16.11 -17.41 4.93
CA LEU A 212 -14.77 -16.87 5.04
C LEU A 212 -14.35 -16.10 3.77
N ARG A 213 -14.67 -16.63 2.58
CA ARG A 213 -14.39 -15.93 1.30
C ARG A 213 -15.21 -14.67 1.11
N VAL A 214 -16.47 -14.68 1.56
CA VAL A 214 -17.32 -13.49 1.57
C VAL A 214 -16.69 -12.43 2.47
N VAL A 215 -16.27 -12.80 3.69
CA VAL A 215 -15.57 -11.90 4.62
C VAL A 215 -14.27 -11.37 4.00
N TRP A 216 -13.41 -12.24 3.45
CA TRP A 216 -12.18 -11.82 2.76
C TRP A 216 -12.44 -10.83 1.63
N THR A 217 -13.47 -11.08 0.83
CA THR A 217 -13.85 -10.21 -0.28
C THR A 217 -14.26 -8.83 0.24
N ILE A 218 -15.21 -8.79 1.18
CA ILE A 218 -15.74 -7.53 1.73
C ILE A 218 -14.63 -6.76 2.45
N SER A 219 -13.85 -7.42 3.30
CA SER A 219 -12.75 -6.79 4.03
C SER A 219 -11.68 -6.24 3.10
N SER A 220 -11.32 -6.96 2.02
CA SER A 220 -10.35 -6.46 1.02
C SER A 220 -10.88 -5.25 0.27
N LEU A 221 -12.16 -5.22 -0.09
CA LEU A 221 -12.79 -4.07 -0.76
C LEU A 221 -12.87 -2.85 0.16
N ILE A 222 -13.22 -3.03 1.43
CA ILE A 222 -13.23 -1.94 2.43
C ILE A 222 -11.80 -1.40 2.63
N ALA A 223 -10.82 -2.28 2.77
CA ALA A 223 -9.42 -1.93 2.91
C ALA A 223 -8.91 -1.14 1.68
N ALA A 224 -9.26 -1.57 0.47
CA ALA A 224 -8.90 -0.89 -0.76
C ALA A 224 -9.59 0.48 -0.90
N SER A 225 -10.88 0.58 -0.59
CA SER A 225 -11.65 1.83 -0.62
C SER A 225 -11.15 2.86 0.40
N THR A 226 -10.74 2.40 1.58
CA THR A 226 -10.18 3.29 2.61
C THR A 226 -8.82 3.86 2.17
N ARG A 227 -7.94 3.03 1.58
CA ARG A 227 -6.69 3.51 0.98
C ARG A 227 -6.95 4.49 -0.15
N HIS A 228 -7.91 4.21 -1.03
CA HIS A 228 -8.30 5.13 -2.10
C HIS A 228 -8.68 6.51 -1.56
N TYR A 229 -9.48 6.56 -0.48
CA TYR A 229 -9.86 7.82 0.15
C TYR A 229 -8.64 8.58 0.70
N LEU A 230 -7.71 7.90 1.38
CA LEU A 230 -6.51 8.52 1.95
C LEU A 230 -5.64 9.19 0.88
N LEU A 231 -5.60 8.62 -0.32
CA LEU A 231 -4.78 9.13 -1.42
C LEU A 231 -5.34 10.41 -2.05
N ARG A 232 -6.60 10.77 -1.77
CA ARG A 232 -7.26 11.94 -2.35
C ARG A 232 -6.53 13.25 -2.05
N SER A 233 -5.97 13.39 -0.84
CA SER A 233 -5.20 14.56 -0.44
C SER A 233 -3.83 14.60 -1.13
N ILE A 234 -3.15 13.46 -1.20
CA ILE A 234 -1.84 13.33 -1.85
C ILE A 234 -1.93 13.64 -3.34
N VAL A 235 -2.88 13.04 -4.06
CA VAL A 235 -3.05 13.28 -5.50
C VAL A 235 -3.43 14.74 -5.80
N LYS A 236 -4.10 15.41 -4.87
CA LYS A 236 -4.44 16.85 -4.97
C LYS A 236 -3.19 17.74 -4.80
N GLU A 237 -2.33 17.42 -3.84
CA GLU A 237 -1.14 18.23 -3.55
C GLU A 237 0.01 17.97 -4.56
N HIS A 238 -0.01 16.82 -5.26
CA HIS A 238 1.02 16.43 -6.23
C HIS A 238 0.45 16.18 -7.64
N PRO A 239 0.26 17.24 -8.46
CA PRO A 239 -0.25 17.11 -9.83
C PRO A 239 0.73 16.44 -10.80
N THR A 240 2.01 16.38 -10.44
CA THR A 240 3.10 15.77 -11.23
C THR A 240 3.14 14.24 -11.17
N LEU A 241 2.37 13.63 -10.26
CA LEU A 241 2.31 12.17 -10.10
C LEU A 241 1.83 11.50 -11.40
N ARG A 242 2.57 10.45 -11.77
CA ARG A 242 2.33 9.53 -12.89
C ARG A 242 2.11 8.09 -12.42
N SER A 243 2.62 7.73 -11.24
CA SER A 243 2.43 6.42 -10.64
C SER A 243 2.30 6.56 -9.13
N LEU A 244 1.35 5.85 -8.56
CA LEU A 244 1.15 5.78 -7.12
C LEU A 244 0.87 4.35 -6.71
N VAL A 245 1.63 3.86 -5.72
CA VAL A 245 1.42 2.55 -5.09
C VAL A 245 1.35 2.73 -3.59
N LEU A 246 0.29 2.22 -2.97
CA LEU A 246 0.16 2.14 -1.52
C LEU A 246 0.01 0.66 -1.15
N ALA A 247 0.99 0.13 -0.42
CA ALA A 247 1.09 -1.29 -0.10
C ALA A 247 1.31 -1.51 1.40
N ASP A 248 0.93 -2.68 1.88
CA ASP A 248 1.20 -3.09 3.26
C ASP A 248 2.60 -3.71 3.36
N ALA A 249 3.28 -3.54 4.49
CA ALA A 249 4.64 -4.05 4.70
C ALA A 249 4.73 -5.59 4.61
N ASP A 250 3.66 -6.30 4.97
CA ASP A 250 3.52 -7.76 4.82
C ASP A 250 3.12 -8.19 3.39
N GLY A 251 2.79 -7.23 2.53
CA GLY A 251 2.29 -7.43 1.18
C GLY A 251 0.89 -8.05 1.13
N GLN A 252 0.09 -7.93 2.19
CA GLN A 252 -1.32 -8.35 2.19
C GLN A 252 -2.11 -7.54 1.16
N GLY A 253 -2.10 -6.21 1.28
CA GLY A 253 -2.85 -5.32 0.42
C GLY A 253 -1.98 -4.45 -0.46
N THR A 254 -2.43 -4.18 -1.69
CA THR A 254 -1.79 -3.20 -2.58
C THR A 254 -2.83 -2.45 -3.40
N LEU A 255 -2.86 -1.13 -3.25
CA LEU A 255 -3.59 -0.23 -4.14
C LEU A 255 -2.61 0.43 -5.12
N CYS A 256 -2.94 0.43 -6.41
CA CYS A 256 -2.15 1.12 -7.43
C CYS A 256 -3.00 2.04 -8.32
N MET A 257 -2.42 3.18 -8.72
CA MET A 257 -2.93 4.11 -9.72
C MET A 257 -1.81 4.41 -10.73
N GLY A 258 -2.08 4.23 -12.02
CA GLY A 258 -1.19 4.67 -13.10
C GLY A 258 -1.52 6.07 -13.59
N ALA A 259 -0.85 6.51 -14.66
CA ALA A 259 -0.98 7.88 -15.16
C ALA A 259 -2.40 8.19 -15.65
N GLU A 260 -3.03 7.24 -16.36
CA GLU A 260 -4.41 7.35 -16.83
C GLU A 260 -5.39 7.42 -15.65
N GLN A 261 -5.20 6.54 -14.65
CA GLN A 261 -6.03 6.52 -13.46
C GLN A 261 -5.93 7.83 -12.65
N LEU A 262 -4.72 8.37 -12.53
CA LEU A 262 -4.48 9.64 -11.85
C LEU A 262 -5.09 10.82 -12.62
N ALA A 263 -5.05 10.79 -13.96
CA ALA A 263 -5.73 11.79 -14.79
C ALA A 263 -7.25 11.72 -14.61
N GLU A 264 -7.84 10.52 -14.70
CA GLU A 264 -9.27 10.27 -14.49
C GLU A 264 -9.72 10.74 -13.09
N PHE A 265 -8.94 10.40 -12.05
CA PHE A 265 -9.21 10.80 -10.67
C PHE A 265 -9.21 12.33 -10.49
N ARG A 266 -8.36 13.05 -11.23
CA ARG A 266 -8.28 14.52 -11.19
C ARG A 266 -9.46 15.17 -11.94
N GLU A 267 -9.89 14.60 -13.06
CA GLU A 267 -10.98 15.10 -13.90
C GLU A 267 -12.36 14.89 -13.25
N ASN A 268 -12.67 13.65 -12.85
CA ASN A 268 -13.97 13.27 -12.25
C ASN A 268 -14.20 13.89 -10.85
N ARG A 269 -13.16 14.46 -10.24
CA ARG A 269 -13.27 15.23 -9.01
C ARG A 269 -14.14 16.48 -9.17
N LEU A 270 -14.17 17.10 -10.35
CA LEU A 270 -14.99 18.29 -10.59
C LEU A 270 -16.50 17.95 -10.55
N ALA A 271 -16.88 16.70 -10.84
CA ALA A 271 -18.25 16.21 -10.75
C ALA A 271 -18.61 15.65 -9.34
N ALA A 272 -17.66 15.02 -8.64
CA ALA A 272 -17.90 14.33 -7.37
C ALA A 272 -17.92 15.23 -6.11
N LEU A 273 -17.76 16.55 -6.24
CA LEU A 273 -17.89 17.49 -5.10
C LEU A 273 -19.32 17.57 -4.53
N ALA A 274 -20.31 17.01 -5.23
CA ALA A 274 -21.72 17.04 -4.84
C ALA A 274 -22.23 15.79 -4.08
N CYS A 275 -21.44 14.72 -3.90
CA CYS A 275 -21.92 13.49 -3.25
C CYS A 275 -20.89 12.78 -2.36
N SER A 276 -21.20 12.75 -1.06
CA SER A 276 -20.75 11.85 0.03
C SER A 276 -19.24 11.70 0.36
N ASN A 277 -18.95 11.57 1.65
CA ASN A 277 -17.60 11.34 2.19
C ASN A 277 -17.07 9.90 2.00
N ARG A 278 -17.75 9.05 1.22
CA ARG A 278 -17.36 7.65 0.97
C ARG A 278 -17.05 7.44 -0.50
N THR A 279 -16.00 6.67 -0.79
CA THR A 279 -15.75 6.17 -2.15
C THR A 279 -16.82 5.10 -2.44
N GLN A 280 -17.73 5.38 -3.38
CA GLN A 280 -18.74 4.41 -3.80
C GLN A 280 -18.08 3.22 -4.50
N VAL A 281 -18.50 2.00 -4.14
CA VAL A 281 -18.13 0.80 -4.88
C VAL A 281 -19.22 0.58 -5.93
N PRO A 282 -18.91 0.67 -7.24
CA PRO A 282 -19.92 0.47 -8.26
C PRO A 282 -20.47 -0.95 -8.21
N ALA A 283 -21.62 -1.19 -8.86
CA ALA A 283 -22.05 -2.55 -9.14
C ALA A 283 -20.90 -3.28 -9.85
N CYS A 284 -20.60 -4.51 -9.41
CA CYS A 284 -19.42 -5.23 -9.82
C CYS A 284 -19.76 -6.64 -10.30
N SER A 285 -19.17 -7.03 -11.43
CA SER A 285 -19.03 -8.43 -11.82
C SER A 285 -17.85 -9.06 -11.08
N MET A 286 -18.08 -10.25 -10.52
CA MET A 286 -17.08 -11.02 -9.80
C MET A 286 -16.85 -12.36 -10.49
N LYS A 287 -15.60 -12.67 -10.76
CA LYS A 287 -15.17 -13.95 -11.32
C LYS A 287 -14.38 -14.71 -10.27
N LEU A 288 -14.97 -15.77 -9.78
CA LEU A 288 -14.41 -16.65 -8.76
C LEU A 288 -13.80 -17.89 -9.42
N LYS A 289 -12.59 -18.26 -9.00
CA LYS A 289 -11.93 -19.51 -9.37
C LYS A 289 -11.46 -20.20 -8.11
N TYR A 290 -11.61 -21.52 -8.08
CA TYR A 290 -11.36 -22.31 -6.89
C TYR A 290 -10.60 -23.59 -7.20
N ALA A 291 -9.69 -23.97 -6.30
CA ALA A 291 -9.13 -25.30 -6.21
C ALA A 291 -9.12 -25.76 -4.73
N PRO A 292 -9.59 -26.98 -4.41
CA PRO A 292 -9.54 -27.51 -3.05
C PRO A 292 -8.14 -27.54 -2.47
N TYR A 293 -7.15 -27.82 -3.31
CA TYR A 293 -5.73 -27.81 -2.96
C TYR A 293 -4.90 -27.40 -4.18
N LEU A 294 -3.87 -26.60 -3.94
CA LEU A 294 -2.94 -26.14 -4.97
C LEU A 294 -1.50 -26.21 -4.45
N GLU A 295 -0.65 -26.98 -5.12
CA GLU A 295 0.77 -27.03 -4.80
C GLU A 295 1.47 -25.77 -5.31
N LEU A 296 2.22 -25.12 -4.42
CA LEU A 296 3.00 -23.93 -4.72
C LEU A 296 4.48 -24.31 -4.91
N PRO A 297 5.23 -23.51 -5.71
CA PRO A 297 6.68 -23.64 -5.77
C PRO A 297 7.28 -23.50 -4.37
N GLY A 298 8.26 -24.35 -4.04
CA GLY A 298 8.90 -24.38 -2.72
C GLY A 298 8.32 -25.38 -1.72
N GLY A 299 7.41 -26.27 -2.15
CA GLY A 299 6.90 -27.37 -1.33
C GLY A 299 5.69 -27.03 -0.46
N LEU A 300 5.28 -25.76 -0.43
CA LEU A 300 4.07 -25.31 0.24
C LEU A 300 2.81 -25.74 -0.54
N GLY A 301 1.75 -26.03 0.18
CA GLY A 301 0.41 -26.21 -0.35
C GLY A 301 -0.49 -25.03 0.02
N LEU A 302 -1.44 -24.70 -0.86
CA LEU A 302 -2.51 -23.76 -0.58
C LEU A 302 -3.84 -24.54 -0.58
N GLN A 303 -4.34 -24.83 0.61
CA GLN A 303 -5.65 -25.43 0.80
C GLN A 303 -6.73 -24.37 0.62
N GLY A 304 -7.83 -24.75 -0.04
CA GLY A 304 -8.93 -23.84 -0.29
C GLY A 304 -8.56 -22.67 -1.21
N ALA A 305 -7.58 -22.85 -2.10
CA ALA A 305 -7.06 -21.82 -2.98
C ALA A 305 -8.16 -21.13 -3.79
N THR A 306 -8.33 -19.83 -3.54
CA THR A 306 -9.42 -19.01 -4.09
C THR A 306 -8.85 -17.80 -4.78
N LEU A 307 -9.24 -17.57 -6.03
CA LEU A 307 -8.95 -16.35 -6.77
C LEU A 307 -10.25 -15.65 -7.11
N VAL A 308 -10.41 -14.40 -6.69
CA VAL A 308 -11.55 -13.54 -7.01
C VAL A 308 -11.05 -12.37 -7.85
N VAL A 309 -11.67 -12.15 -9.01
CA VAL A 309 -11.43 -10.98 -9.86
C VAL A 309 -12.71 -10.16 -9.90
N ILE A 310 -12.64 -8.94 -9.38
CA ILE A 310 -13.76 -8.01 -9.26
C ILE A 310 -13.55 -6.88 -10.26
N LYS A 311 -14.61 -6.53 -10.98
CA LYS A 311 -14.64 -5.42 -11.94
C LYS A 311 -16.00 -4.74 -11.91
N PRO A 312 -16.08 -3.42 -12.19
CA PRO A 312 -17.35 -2.76 -12.42
C PRO A 312 -18.19 -3.49 -13.48
N SER A 313 -19.50 -3.62 -13.24
CA SER A 313 -20.45 -3.99 -14.27
C SER A 313 -20.60 -2.82 -15.23
N SER A 314 -20.49 -3.09 -16.52
CA SER A 314 -20.60 -2.07 -17.56
C SER A 314 -22.06 -1.68 -17.76
N ASP A 315 -22.62 -0.89 -16.84
CA ASP A 315 -23.88 -0.19 -17.09
C ASP A 315 -23.59 1.28 -17.40
N GLY A 316 -23.64 1.61 -18.70
CA GLY A 316 -23.88 2.94 -19.24
C GLY A 316 -23.00 4.10 -18.74
N ALA A 317 -21.83 4.29 -19.35
CA ALA A 317 -21.25 5.59 -19.77
C ALA A 317 -19.72 5.45 -19.94
N GLY A 318 -19.26 5.41 -21.20
CA GLY A 318 -17.92 5.87 -21.60
C GLY A 318 -16.66 5.25 -20.97
N GLY A 319 -16.74 4.11 -20.28
CA GLY A 319 -15.59 3.50 -19.59
C GLY A 319 -14.70 2.66 -20.51
N CYS A 320 -13.40 2.97 -20.53
CA CYS A 320 -12.33 2.25 -21.22
C CYS A 320 -12.55 0.72 -21.21
N HIS A 321 -12.71 0.12 -22.40
CA HIS A 321 -12.76 -1.33 -22.58
C HIS A 321 -11.41 -1.92 -22.16
N VAL A 322 -11.23 -2.19 -20.86
CA VAL A 322 -10.12 -2.98 -20.33
C VAL A 322 -10.28 -4.37 -20.94
N GLY A 323 -9.53 -4.60 -22.02
CA GLY A 323 -9.64 -5.81 -22.82
C GLY A 323 -9.42 -7.05 -21.96
N ARG A 324 -10.00 -8.18 -22.39
CA ARG A 324 -9.77 -9.49 -21.74
C ARG A 324 -8.27 -9.75 -21.51
N LYS A 325 -7.43 -9.36 -22.48
CA LYS A 325 -5.96 -9.45 -22.43
C LYS A 325 -5.33 -8.58 -21.34
N GLU A 326 -5.79 -7.34 -21.17
CA GLU A 326 -5.27 -6.43 -20.13
C GLU A 326 -5.64 -6.93 -18.74
N THR A 327 -6.85 -7.49 -18.61
CA THR A 327 -7.32 -8.13 -17.37
C THR A 327 -6.43 -9.28 -16.97
N GLU A 328 -6.11 -10.15 -17.92
CA GLU A 328 -5.27 -11.32 -17.68
C GLU A 328 -3.84 -10.91 -17.33
N ALA A 329 -3.32 -9.86 -17.98
CA ALA A 329 -2.04 -9.26 -17.63
C ALA A 329 -2.05 -8.70 -16.19
N PHE A 330 -3.13 -8.00 -15.80
CA PHE A 330 -3.28 -7.48 -14.44
C PHE A 330 -3.33 -8.59 -13.39
N VAL A 331 -4.13 -9.63 -13.61
CA VAL A 331 -4.22 -10.78 -12.71
C VAL A 331 -2.88 -11.52 -12.61
N SER A 332 -2.20 -11.72 -13.76
CA SER A 332 -0.91 -12.41 -13.81
C SER A 332 0.23 -11.62 -13.16
N GLY A 333 0.12 -10.30 -13.13
CA GLY A 333 1.06 -9.39 -12.47
C GLY A 333 0.63 -8.96 -11.07
N ALA A 334 -0.50 -9.45 -10.56
CA ALA A 334 -1.08 -8.95 -9.31
C ALA A 334 -0.23 -9.30 -8.08
N PHE A 335 0.47 -10.43 -8.13
CA PHE A 335 1.28 -10.96 -7.03
C PHE A 335 2.67 -11.40 -7.52
N ASP A 336 3.56 -11.61 -6.56
CA ASP A 336 4.95 -12.03 -6.78
C ASP A 336 5.23 -13.42 -6.21
N GLY A 337 6.38 -13.99 -6.59
CA GLY A 337 6.87 -15.28 -6.11
C GLY A 337 5.86 -16.44 -6.26
N PRO A 338 5.64 -17.28 -5.23
CA PRO A 338 4.76 -18.44 -5.30
C PRO A 338 3.29 -18.06 -5.53
N PHE A 339 2.88 -16.86 -5.12
CA PHE A 339 1.50 -16.38 -5.28
C PHE A 339 1.19 -15.97 -6.72
N ARG A 340 2.21 -15.54 -7.47
CA ARG A 340 2.09 -15.35 -8.93
C ARG A 340 1.77 -16.66 -9.64
N PHE A 341 2.46 -17.73 -9.25
CA PHE A 341 2.18 -19.07 -9.76
C PHE A 341 0.76 -19.49 -9.41
N ALA A 342 0.34 -19.28 -8.15
CA ALA A 342 -1.00 -19.61 -7.68
C ALA A 342 -2.10 -18.93 -8.53
N ALA A 343 -1.98 -17.62 -8.76
CA ALA A 343 -2.91 -16.86 -9.57
C ALA A 343 -2.98 -17.39 -11.01
N LYS A 344 -1.83 -17.67 -11.64
CA LYS A 344 -1.77 -18.24 -13.00
C LYS A 344 -2.38 -19.64 -13.08
N ALA A 345 -2.15 -20.50 -12.09
CA ALA A 345 -2.72 -21.84 -12.03
C ALA A 345 -4.24 -21.80 -11.85
N LEU A 346 -4.73 -20.96 -10.93
CA LEU A 346 -6.17 -20.74 -10.72
C LEU A 346 -6.83 -20.14 -11.95
N MET A 347 -6.13 -19.29 -12.71
CA MET A 347 -6.67 -18.73 -13.96
C MET A 347 -7.00 -19.78 -15.03
N LYS A 348 -6.39 -20.97 -15.00
CA LYS A 348 -6.71 -22.09 -15.90
C LYS A 348 -7.92 -22.90 -15.44
N ARG A 349 -8.42 -22.67 -14.23
CA ARG A 349 -9.60 -23.36 -13.68
C ARG A 349 -10.89 -22.73 -14.18
N ARG A 350 -11.97 -23.47 -13.96
CA ARG A 350 -13.35 -23.05 -14.22
C ARG A 350 -13.64 -21.72 -13.51
N THR A 351 -14.39 -20.87 -14.19
CA THR A 351 -14.81 -19.56 -13.68
C THR A 351 -16.26 -19.63 -13.25
N TYR A 352 -16.54 -19.20 -12.03
CA TYR A 352 -17.87 -19.01 -11.49
C TYR A 352 -18.15 -17.51 -11.49
N LEU A 353 -19.24 -17.09 -12.14
CA LEU A 353 -19.64 -15.69 -12.22
C LEU A 353 -20.57 -15.39 -11.04
N LEU A 354 -20.30 -14.29 -10.33
CA LEU A 354 -21.15 -13.74 -9.30
C LEU A 354 -21.37 -12.26 -9.60
N GLU A 355 -22.55 -11.76 -9.26
CA GLU A 355 -22.87 -10.33 -9.35
C GLU A 355 -22.95 -9.76 -7.95
N MET A 356 -22.39 -8.56 -7.77
CA MET A 356 -22.46 -7.82 -6.52
C MET A 356 -23.04 -6.44 -6.82
N ASN A 357 -24.18 -6.14 -6.21
CA ASN A 357 -24.78 -4.83 -6.29
C ASN A 357 -23.86 -3.79 -5.60
N GLY A 358 -23.86 -2.56 -6.12
CA GLY A 358 -23.06 -1.48 -5.55
C GLY A 358 -23.49 -1.10 -4.13
N PHE A 359 -22.57 -0.56 -3.33
CA PHE A 359 -22.81 -0.15 -1.95
C PHE A 359 -22.01 1.08 -1.52
#